data_AF-A0A7C1AFS0-F1
#
_entry.id   AF-A0A7C1AFS0-F1
#
_cell.length_a   1.000
_cell.length_b   1.000
_cell.length_c   1.000
_cell.angle_alpha   90.00
_cell.angle_beta   90.00
_cell.angle_gamma   90.00
#
_symmetry.space_group_name_H-M   'P 1'
#
loop_
_entity.id
_entity.type
_entity.pdbx_description
1 polymer ?
#
loop_
_entity_poly.entity_id
_entity_poly.type
_entity_poly.pdbx_seq_one_letter_code
_entity_poly.pdbx_strand_id
1 'polypeptide(L)'
;MNNMLRYFNVFILLFFVFGLFAGCDDSGTNNDDTLIMPLGVGNLWRGTLWTFDETGEVLFEQSSDYHISESNYYNGKIWYIVDQITDGDTASAVFIFRNESDGLYTRYSTDTLAALTSLWAKFPASVGDHYYSGPGNIKEVTVTATDTVVETVYSEYICNVYKHELTVYTWPIYDKYYLAPNIGFAKIERYLADIDGQLYLYQRWVLELFEKASSSE
;
A
#
# COMPACT_ATOMS: atom_id res chain seq x y z
N MET A 1 60.76 32.88 -4.18
CA MET A 1 59.33 33.25 -4.02
C MET A 1 58.46 32.54 -5.07
N ASN A 2 58.59 31.22 -5.24
CA ASN A 2 57.87 30.43 -6.28
C ASN A 2 57.31 29.08 -5.79
N ASN A 3 57.55 28.70 -4.54
CA ASN A 3 57.06 27.43 -4.00
C ASN A 3 55.80 27.59 -3.13
N MET A 4 55.40 28.82 -2.78
CA MET A 4 54.24 29.06 -1.92
C MET A 4 52.90 29.03 -2.70
N LEU A 5 52.92 29.28 -4.01
CA LEU A 5 51.72 29.22 -4.86
C LEU A 5 51.34 27.80 -5.33
N ARG A 6 52.26 26.82 -5.26
CA ARG A 6 51.96 25.44 -5.69
C ARG A 6 51.15 24.65 -4.67
N TYR A 7 51.28 24.94 -3.38
CA TYR A 7 50.53 24.25 -2.32
C TYR A 7 49.11 24.81 -2.12
N PHE A 8 48.87 26.06 -2.52
CA PHE A 8 47.54 26.68 -2.41
C PHE A 8 46.52 26.06 -3.39
N ASN A 9 46.97 25.67 -4.59
CA ASN A 9 46.11 25.00 -5.58
C ASN A 9 45.82 23.51 -5.27
N VAL A 10 46.66 22.85 -4.47
CA VAL A 10 46.42 21.45 -4.06
C VAL A 10 45.44 21.38 -2.89
N PHE A 11 45.44 22.38 -2.01
CA PHE A 11 44.52 22.45 -0.87
C PHE A 11 43.07 22.74 -1.28
N ILE A 12 42.86 23.56 -2.32
CA ILE A 12 41.51 23.88 -2.83
C ILE A 12 40.87 22.68 -3.55
N LEU A 13 41.67 21.83 -4.22
CA LEU A 13 41.16 20.64 -4.89
C LEU A 13 40.75 19.53 -3.91
N LEU A 14 41.37 19.48 -2.72
CA LEU A 14 41.08 18.49 -1.68
C LEU A 14 39.81 18.83 -0.87
N PHE A 15 39.43 20.11 -0.83
CA PHE A 15 38.16 20.56 -0.22
C PHE A 15 36.94 20.33 -1.12
N PHE A 16 37.13 20.25 -2.45
CA PHE A 16 36.03 20.02 -3.40
C PHE A 16 35.58 18.55 -3.47
N VAL A 17 36.40 17.61 -3.01
CA VAL A 17 36.08 16.16 -3.02
C VAL A 17 35.24 15.73 -1.80
N PHE A 18 35.20 16.54 -0.73
CA PHE A 18 34.38 16.24 0.46
C PHE A 18 32.98 16.89 0.44
N GLY A 19 32.67 17.73 -0.55
CA GLY A 19 31.38 18.44 -0.64
C GLY A 19 30.26 17.70 -1.37
N LEU A 20 30.49 16.51 -1.90
CA LEU A 20 29.50 15.78 -2.73
C LEU A 20 28.74 14.66 -1.98
N PHE A 21 28.85 14.59 -0.66
CA PHE A 21 28.03 13.70 0.17
C PHE A 21 27.09 14.45 1.12
N ALA A 22 26.59 15.62 0.70
CA ALA A 22 25.28 16.07 1.15
C ALA A 22 24.23 15.22 0.42
N GLY A 23 24.16 13.93 0.79
CA GLY A 23 23.06 13.05 0.41
C GLY A 23 21.78 13.59 1.02
N CYS A 24 20.71 13.55 0.22
CA CYS A 24 19.36 13.96 0.58
C CYS A 24 19.03 13.64 2.04
N ASP A 25 18.51 14.63 2.74
CA ASP A 25 17.63 14.38 3.87
C ASP A 25 16.40 13.68 3.27
N ASP A 26 16.34 12.36 3.38
CA ASP A 26 15.11 11.61 3.13
C ASP A 26 14.13 11.99 4.23
N SER A 27 13.46 13.13 4.06
CA SER A 27 12.32 13.51 4.89
C SER A 27 11.07 12.73 4.49
N GLY A 28 11.22 11.43 4.21
CA GLY A 28 10.13 10.47 4.20
C GLY A 28 9.84 10.07 5.64
N THR A 29 8.63 10.31 6.11
CA THR A 29 8.18 10.15 7.51
C THR A 29 8.08 8.70 8.01
N ASN A 30 8.91 7.77 7.54
CA ASN A 30 8.90 6.37 7.99
C ASN A 30 9.93 6.12 9.08
N ASN A 31 9.54 6.35 10.34
CA ASN A 31 10.40 6.14 11.51
C ASN A 31 10.31 4.72 12.13
N ASP A 32 9.80 3.69 11.42
CA ASP A 32 9.90 2.29 11.88
C ASP A 32 9.62 1.28 10.73
N ASP A 33 10.64 0.74 10.07
CA ASP A 33 10.51 -0.14 8.88
C ASP A 33 10.00 -1.56 9.17
N THR A 34 9.29 -1.77 10.28
CA THR A 34 8.90 -3.11 10.74
C THR A 34 7.45 -3.49 10.44
N LEU A 35 6.62 -2.53 10.00
CA LEU A 35 5.17 -2.75 9.85
C LEU A 35 4.60 -2.02 8.62
N ILE A 36 3.83 -2.74 7.80
CA ILE A 36 3.26 -2.17 6.57
C ILE A 36 1.92 -1.46 6.80
N MET A 37 1.07 -1.96 7.71
CA MET A 37 -0.26 -1.40 7.95
C MET A 37 -0.50 -1.22 9.45
N PRO A 38 -0.72 0.00 9.96
CA PRO A 38 -0.99 0.24 11.36
C PRO A 38 -2.39 -0.29 11.72
N LEU A 39 -2.45 -1.46 12.36
CA LEU A 39 -3.71 -2.07 12.76
C LEU A 39 -4.08 -1.67 14.19
N GLY A 40 -5.15 -0.88 14.31
CA GLY A 40 -5.74 -0.46 15.58
C GLY A 40 -7.17 0.00 15.35
N VAL A 41 -8.10 -0.42 16.21
CA VAL A 41 -9.51 -0.02 16.12
C VAL A 41 -9.61 1.50 16.19
N GLY A 42 -10.38 2.07 15.27
CA GLY A 42 -10.55 3.51 15.08
C GLY A 42 -9.58 4.16 14.09
N ASN A 43 -8.55 3.45 13.60
CA ASN A 43 -7.73 3.97 12.51
C ASN A 43 -8.57 4.15 11.25
N LEU A 44 -8.33 5.25 10.53
CA LEU A 44 -9.12 5.70 9.39
C LEU A 44 -8.22 6.17 8.25
N TRP A 45 -8.54 5.74 7.04
CA TRP A 45 -8.00 6.23 5.78
C TRP A 45 -9.13 6.87 5.00
N ARG A 46 -9.12 8.20 4.90
CA ARG A 46 -10.05 8.96 4.07
C ARG A 46 -9.44 9.20 2.72
N GLY A 47 -10.22 8.97 1.66
CA GLY A 47 -9.76 9.22 0.31
C GLY A 47 -10.90 9.41 -0.69
N THR A 48 -10.51 9.61 -1.94
CA THR A 48 -11.45 9.75 -3.05
C THR A 48 -11.42 8.49 -3.89
N LEU A 49 -12.60 7.99 -4.25
CA LEU A 49 -12.80 6.89 -5.19
C LEU A 49 -13.30 7.44 -6.52
N TRP A 50 -12.57 7.15 -7.59
CA TRP A 50 -12.98 7.36 -8.97
C TRP A 50 -13.37 6.02 -9.59
N THR A 51 -14.48 6.02 -10.33
CA THR A 51 -14.88 4.93 -11.22
C THR A 51 -14.81 5.42 -12.66
N PHE A 52 -14.21 4.63 -13.53
CA PHE A 52 -13.98 4.96 -14.93
C PHE A 52 -14.73 3.99 -15.85
N ASP A 53 -15.05 4.44 -17.04
CA ASP A 53 -15.51 3.56 -18.12
C ASP A 53 -14.34 2.89 -18.85
N GLU A 54 -14.65 2.05 -19.85
CA GLU A 54 -13.66 1.34 -20.67
C GLU A 54 -12.77 2.27 -21.49
N THR A 55 -13.18 3.53 -21.73
CA THR A 55 -12.39 4.53 -22.45
C THR A 55 -11.46 5.33 -21.53
N GLY A 56 -11.60 5.16 -20.21
CA GLY A 56 -10.84 5.88 -19.19
C GLY A 56 -11.47 7.21 -18.76
N GLU A 57 -12.69 7.50 -19.19
CA GLU A 57 -13.44 8.68 -18.74
C GLU A 57 -14.02 8.43 -17.34
N VAL A 58 -14.02 9.48 -16.50
CA VAL A 58 -14.55 9.39 -15.13
C VAL A 58 -16.06 9.37 -15.17
N LEU A 59 -16.66 8.28 -14.69
CA LEU A 59 -18.11 8.15 -14.52
C LEU A 59 -18.59 8.72 -13.18
N PHE A 60 -17.86 8.42 -12.11
CA PHE A 60 -18.21 8.81 -10.75
C PHE A 60 -16.96 9.19 -9.97
N GLU A 61 -17.10 10.18 -9.11
CA GLU A 61 -16.14 10.59 -8.10
C GLU A 61 -16.88 10.73 -6.77
N GLN A 62 -16.37 10.10 -5.73
CA GLN A 62 -17.02 10.12 -4.42
C GLN A 62 -16.01 9.90 -3.28
N SER A 63 -16.38 10.37 -2.08
CA SER A 63 -15.62 10.06 -0.87
C SER A 63 -15.72 8.58 -0.52
N SER A 64 -14.60 7.97 -0.15
CA SER A 64 -14.55 6.61 0.35
C SER A 64 -13.54 6.47 1.48
N ASP A 65 -14.03 5.99 2.61
CA ASP A 65 -13.27 5.85 3.85
C ASP A 65 -13.05 4.35 4.12
N TYR A 66 -11.80 3.96 4.37
CA TYR A 66 -11.48 2.68 5.00
C TYR A 66 -11.24 2.91 6.48
N HIS A 67 -11.82 2.10 7.36
CA HIS A 67 -11.56 2.23 8.79
C HIS A 67 -11.55 0.88 9.50
N ILE A 68 -10.83 0.81 10.61
CA ILE A 68 -10.82 -0.38 11.46
C ILE A 68 -11.94 -0.24 12.47
N SER A 69 -13.07 -0.91 12.22
CA SER A 69 -14.28 -0.81 13.04
C SER A 69 -14.20 -1.64 14.31
N GLU A 70 -13.62 -2.84 14.21
CA GLU A 70 -13.54 -3.78 15.32
C GLU A 70 -12.33 -4.71 15.22
N SER A 71 -12.12 -5.48 16.29
CA SER A 71 -11.13 -6.55 16.31
C SER A 71 -11.73 -7.80 16.92
N ASN A 72 -11.34 -8.96 16.40
CA ASN A 72 -11.84 -10.26 16.82
C ASN A 72 -10.66 -11.19 17.16
N TYR A 73 -10.84 -11.99 18.21
CA TYR A 73 -9.85 -12.99 18.60
C TYR A 73 -10.18 -14.33 17.96
N TYR A 74 -9.26 -14.85 17.14
CA TYR A 74 -9.43 -16.13 16.44
C TYR A 74 -8.11 -16.91 16.43
N ASN A 75 -8.18 -18.18 16.84
CA ASN A 75 -7.05 -19.10 16.90
C ASN A 75 -5.81 -18.51 17.61
N GLY A 76 -6.03 -17.91 18.79
CA GLY A 76 -4.94 -17.36 19.60
C GLY A 76 -4.43 -15.99 19.16
N LYS A 77 -4.99 -15.38 18.10
CA LYS A 77 -4.49 -14.15 17.50
C LYS A 77 -5.60 -13.11 17.30
N ILE A 78 -5.25 -11.84 17.43
CA ILE A 78 -6.15 -10.72 17.16
C ILE A 78 -6.16 -10.45 15.66
N TRP A 79 -7.36 -10.22 15.11
CA TRP A 79 -7.60 -9.83 13.73
C TRP A 79 -8.42 -8.56 13.71
N TYR A 80 -8.12 -7.66 12.79
CA TYR A 80 -8.75 -6.35 12.68
C TYR A 80 -9.63 -6.32 11.43
N ILE A 81 -10.87 -5.91 11.60
CA ILE A 81 -11.82 -5.80 10.48
C ILE A 81 -11.69 -4.41 9.90
N VAL A 82 -11.44 -4.35 8.59
CA VAL A 82 -11.41 -3.11 7.82
C VAL A 82 -12.70 -3.03 7.03
N ASP A 83 -13.48 -2.01 7.34
CA ASP A 83 -14.70 -1.67 6.63
C ASP A 83 -14.42 -0.57 5.61
N GLN A 84 -15.14 -0.63 4.49
CA GLN A 84 -15.21 0.46 3.52
C GLN A 84 -16.58 1.14 3.65
N ILE A 85 -16.58 2.46 3.69
CA ILE A 85 -17.76 3.31 3.59
C ILE A 85 -17.59 4.16 2.34
N THR A 86 -18.62 4.23 1.50
CA THR A 86 -18.59 5.06 0.30
C THR A 86 -19.81 5.98 0.31
N ASP A 87 -19.60 7.29 0.19
CA ASP A 87 -20.61 8.37 0.24
C ASP A 87 -21.96 8.04 0.91
N GLY A 88 -21.96 7.99 2.25
CA GLY A 88 -23.18 7.79 3.04
C GLY A 88 -23.77 6.37 3.04
N ASP A 89 -23.14 5.41 2.36
CA ASP A 89 -23.51 3.99 2.42
C ASP A 89 -23.18 3.37 3.80
N THR A 90 -23.80 2.24 4.09
CA THR A 90 -23.48 1.42 5.26
C THR A 90 -22.09 0.81 5.12
N ALA A 91 -21.33 0.83 6.22
CA ALA A 91 -20.03 0.17 6.32
C ALA A 91 -20.13 -1.30 5.90
N SER A 92 -19.23 -1.73 5.00
CA SER A 92 -19.13 -3.11 4.57
C SER A 92 -17.72 -3.65 4.83
N ALA A 93 -17.64 -4.79 5.52
CA ALA A 93 -16.37 -5.45 5.79
C ALA A 93 -15.73 -5.94 4.50
N VAL A 94 -14.62 -5.31 4.13
CA VAL A 94 -13.89 -5.59 2.89
C VAL A 94 -12.61 -6.40 3.14
N PHE A 95 -11.99 -6.22 4.31
CA PHE A 95 -10.80 -6.97 4.70
C PHE A 95 -10.82 -7.37 6.17
N ILE A 96 -10.09 -8.44 6.48
CA ILE A 96 -9.78 -8.84 7.85
C ILE A 96 -8.27 -9.06 7.90
N PHE A 97 -7.55 -8.25 8.65
CA PHE A 97 -6.09 -8.22 8.63
C PHE A 97 -5.43 -8.51 9.97
N ARG A 98 -4.18 -8.95 9.90
CA ARG A 98 -3.27 -9.07 11.02
C ARG A 98 -1.83 -8.92 10.54
N ASN A 99 -1.02 -8.16 11.27
CA ASN A 99 0.42 -8.11 11.02
C ASN A 99 1.12 -9.33 11.62
N GLU A 100 2.08 -9.86 10.88
CA GLU A 100 3.09 -10.82 11.30
C GLU A 100 4.48 -10.29 10.92
N SER A 101 5.53 -10.94 11.41
CA SER A 101 6.91 -10.52 11.15
C SER A 101 7.32 -10.56 9.67
N ASP A 102 6.60 -11.31 8.84
CA ASP A 102 6.84 -11.48 7.40
C ASP A 102 5.79 -10.78 6.51
N GLY A 103 4.85 -10.04 7.11
CA GLY A 103 3.92 -9.19 6.38
C GLY A 103 2.50 -9.14 6.93
N LEU A 104 1.60 -8.62 6.10
CA LEU A 104 0.18 -8.48 6.40
C LEU A 104 -0.55 -9.74 5.94
N TYR A 105 -1.19 -10.42 6.88
CA TYR A 105 -2.02 -11.59 6.63
C TYR A 105 -3.48 -11.17 6.56
N THR A 106 -4.26 -11.89 5.74
CA THR A 106 -5.70 -11.73 5.69
C THR A 106 -6.44 -13.02 6.00
N ARG A 107 -7.68 -12.88 6.46
CA ARG A 107 -8.61 -13.97 6.73
C ARG A 107 -9.82 -13.85 5.81
N TYR A 108 -10.14 -14.93 5.12
CA TYR A 108 -11.34 -15.01 4.29
C TYR A 108 -12.44 -15.75 5.02
N SER A 109 -13.66 -15.21 4.95
CA SER A 109 -14.86 -15.98 5.29
C SER A 109 -14.99 -17.11 4.27
N THR A 110 -15.27 -18.33 4.74
CA THR A 110 -15.60 -19.45 3.86
C THR A 110 -16.87 -20.10 4.37
N ASP A 111 -17.60 -20.80 3.49
CA ASP A 111 -18.79 -21.58 3.85
C ASP A 111 -18.45 -22.77 4.78
N THR A 112 -17.17 -23.01 5.06
CA THR A 112 -16.67 -24.04 5.97
C THR A 112 -16.17 -23.44 7.29
N LEU A 113 -16.22 -24.24 8.36
CA LEU A 113 -15.81 -23.82 9.73
C LEU A 113 -14.33 -23.43 9.85
N ALA A 114 -13.49 -23.72 8.86
CA ALA A 114 -12.09 -23.31 8.84
C ALA A 114 -11.95 -22.00 8.04
N ALA A 115 -11.70 -20.89 8.73
CA ALA A 115 -11.35 -19.68 8.02
C ALA A 115 -9.96 -19.83 7.40
N LEU A 116 -9.86 -19.56 6.10
CA LEU A 116 -8.59 -19.59 5.38
C LEU A 116 -7.83 -18.30 5.68
N THR A 117 -6.56 -18.45 6.02
CA THR A 117 -5.64 -17.33 6.23
C THR A 117 -4.52 -17.42 5.21
N SER A 118 -4.16 -16.30 4.59
CA SER A 118 -3.04 -16.24 3.66
C SER A 118 -2.25 -14.95 3.84
N LEU A 119 -1.00 -14.99 3.41
CA LEU A 119 -0.20 -13.78 3.26
C LEU A 119 -0.88 -12.89 2.21
N TRP A 120 -1.20 -11.65 2.56
CA TRP A 120 -1.82 -10.68 1.67
C TRP A 120 -0.78 -9.75 1.08
N ALA A 121 0.05 -9.13 1.92
CA ALA A 121 1.20 -8.32 1.51
C ALA A 121 2.46 -8.77 2.26
N LYS A 122 3.47 -9.29 1.56
CA LYS A 122 4.78 -9.64 2.14
C LYS A 122 5.51 -8.37 2.57
N PHE A 123 6.14 -8.37 3.75
CA PHE A 123 7.00 -7.27 4.18
C PHE A 123 8.12 -7.78 5.11
N PRO A 124 9.40 -7.42 4.88
CA PRO A 124 9.92 -6.57 3.80
C PRO A 124 9.72 -7.20 2.41
N ALA A 125 9.46 -6.35 1.43
CA ALA A 125 9.14 -6.75 0.05
C ALA A 125 10.35 -6.56 -0.86
N SER A 126 10.47 -7.39 -1.88
CA SER A 126 11.43 -7.23 -2.97
C SER A 126 10.70 -7.33 -4.31
N VAL A 127 11.09 -6.50 -5.28
CA VAL A 127 10.52 -6.57 -6.64
C VAL A 127 10.68 -7.99 -7.20
N GLY A 128 9.58 -8.55 -7.71
CA GLY A 128 9.53 -9.91 -8.24
C GLY A 128 9.21 -11.00 -7.22
N ASP A 129 9.05 -10.64 -5.92
CA ASP A 129 8.44 -11.55 -4.95
C ASP A 129 7.05 -11.99 -5.46
N HIS A 130 6.81 -13.30 -5.44
CA HIS A 130 5.57 -13.92 -5.92
C HIS A 130 5.07 -14.97 -4.93
N TYR A 131 3.78 -14.99 -4.67
CA TYR A 131 3.11 -15.97 -3.80
C TYR A 131 1.62 -16.06 -4.12
N TYR A 132 0.96 -17.08 -3.60
CA TYR A 132 -0.50 -17.21 -3.72
C TYR A 132 -1.21 -16.72 -2.46
N SER A 133 -2.38 -16.13 -2.68
CA SER A 133 -3.29 -15.59 -1.67
C SER A 133 -4.75 -15.86 -2.07
N GLY A 134 -5.70 -15.42 -1.26
CA GLY A 134 -7.11 -15.66 -1.53
C GLY A 134 -7.62 -17.01 -1.00
N PRO A 135 -8.96 -17.19 -0.94
CA PRO A 135 -9.56 -18.45 -0.56
C PRO A 135 -9.18 -19.52 -1.58
N GLY A 136 -8.46 -20.56 -1.13
CA GLY A 136 -7.98 -21.63 -2.01
C GLY A 136 -6.83 -21.23 -2.93
N ASN A 137 -6.07 -20.18 -2.61
CA ASN A 137 -4.90 -19.72 -3.38
C ASN A 137 -5.24 -19.26 -4.81
N ILE A 138 -6.45 -18.73 -5.01
CA ILE A 138 -6.97 -18.29 -6.32
C ILE A 138 -6.44 -16.92 -6.77
N LYS A 139 -5.62 -16.25 -5.96
CA LYS A 139 -4.97 -14.99 -6.33
C LYS A 139 -3.47 -15.19 -6.37
N GLU A 140 -2.84 -14.81 -7.46
CA GLU A 140 -1.39 -14.64 -7.54
C GLU A 140 -1.04 -13.21 -7.12
N VAL A 141 -0.11 -13.07 -6.19
CA VAL A 141 0.36 -11.77 -5.72
C VAL A 141 1.80 -11.59 -6.15
N THR A 142 2.07 -10.48 -6.84
CA THR A 142 3.42 -10.09 -7.27
C THR A 142 3.76 -8.70 -6.73
N VAL A 143 4.95 -8.56 -6.14
CA VAL A 143 5.51 -7.23 -5.82
C VAL A 143 6.07 -6.64 -7.10
N THR A 144 5.36 -5.68 -7.69
CA THR A 144 5.71 -5.12 -9.00
C THR A 144 6.69 -3.96 -8.91
N ALA A 145 6.73 -3.28 -7.77
CA ALA A 145 7.66 -2.18 -7.50
C ALA A 145 7.84 -2.00 -5.99
N THR A 146 9.00 -1.50 -5.61
CA THR A 146 9.27 -0.90 -4.30
C THR A 146 9.54 0.59 -4.51
N ASP A 147 9.50 1.38 -3.45
CA ASP A 147 9.91 2.79 -3.45
C ASP A 147 9.14 3.67 -4.44
N THR A 148 7.89 3.32 -4.73
CA THR A 148 7.02 4.09 -5.62
C THR A 148 6.40 5.26 -4.87
N VAL A 149 6.67 6.49 -5.31
CA VAL A 149 6.05 7.69 -4.75
C VAL A 149 4.59 7.78 -5.19
N VAL A 150 3.69 7.87 -4.21
CA VAL A 150 2.28 8.22 -4.40
C VAL A 150 2.07 9.62 -3.87
N GLU A 151 1.82 10.56 -4.78
CA GLU A 151 1.43 11.92 -4.45
C GLU A 151 -0.05 11.96 -4.06
N THR A 152 -0.36 12.59 -2.94
CA THR A 152 -1.72 12.88 -2.48
C THR A 152 -1.94 14.39 -2.36
N VAL A 153 -3.17 14.81 -2.07
CA VAL A 153 -3.50 16.24 -1.92
C VAL A 153 -2.64 16.92 -0.84
N TYR A 154 -2.26 16.18 0.21
CA TYR A 154 -1.63 16.74 1.41
C TYR A 154 -0.27 16.14 1.76
N SER A 155 0.17 15.07 1.10
CA SER A 155 1.41 14.36 1.45
C SER A 155 1.92 13.53 0.27
N GLU A 156 3.15 13.02 0.43
CA GLU A 156 3.74 12.02 -0.45
C GLU A 156 4.06 10.77 0.36
N TYR A 157 3.80 9.61 -0.22
CA TYR A 157 4.04 8.33 0.43
C TYR A 157 4.91 7.43 -0.44
N ILE A 158 6.00 6.91 0.13
CA ILE A 158 6.85 5.91 -0.52
C ILE A 158 6.24 4.53 -0.29
N CYS A 159 5.86 3.86 -1.38
CA CYS A 159 5.03 2.66 -1.35
C CYS A 159 5.70 1.44 -1.98
N ASN A 160 5.41 0.28 -1.41
CA ASN A 160 5.52 -1.00 -2.11
C ASN A 160 4.23 -1.28 -2.90
N VAL A 161 4.34 -1.82 -4.11
CA VAL A 161 3.22 -2.04 -5.03
C VAL A 161 2.98 -3.53 -5.22
N TYR A 162 1.80 -4.00 -4.81
CA TYR A 162 1.38 -5.40 -4.89
C TYR A 162 0.29 -5.55 -5.95
N LYS A 163 0.53 -6.36 -6.98
CA LYS A 163 -0.49 -6.77 -7.95
C LYS A 163 -1.12 -8.07 -7.48
N HIS A 164 -2.43 -8.07 -7.22
CA HIS A 164 -3.22 -9.25 -6.87
C HIS A 164 -4.06 -9.65 -8.09
N GLU A 165 -3.66 -10.69 -8.80
CA GLU A 165 -4.32 -11.17 -10.00
C GLU A 165 -5.15 -12.42 -9.72
N LEU A 166 -6.42 -12.42 -10.14
CA LEU A 166 -7.29 -13.59 -10.03
C LEU A 166 -6.94 -14.60 -11.12
N THR A 167 -6.60 -15.82 -10.73
CA THR A 167 -6.12 -16.87 -11.66
C THR A 167 -7.22 -17.78 -12.20
N VAL A 168 -8.45 -17.62 -11.70
CA VAL A 168 -9.59 -18.52 -11.99
C VAL A 168 -10.53 -18.01 -13.09
N TYR A 169 -10.35 -16.78 -13.56
CA TYR A 169 -11.16 -16.20 -14.62
C TYR A 169 -10.43 -16.27 -15.96
N THR A 170 -11.19 -16.44 -17.04
CA THR A 170 -10.66 -16.39 -18.41
C THR A 170 -10.14 -14.99 -18.76
N TRP A 171 -10.78 -13.96 -18.22
CA TRP A 171 -10.41 -12.57 -18.44
C TRP A 171 -9.53 -12.06 -17.29
N PRO A 172 -8.47 -11.29 -17.58
CA PRO A 172 -7.59 -10.78 -16.55
C PRO A 172 -8.34 -9.78 -15.67
N ILE A 173 -8.35 -10.06 -14.37
CA ILE A 173 -8.85 -9.15 -13.34
C ILE A 173 -7.78 -9.05 -12.28
N TYR A 174 -7.34 -7.84 -11.97
CA TYR A 174 -6.39 -7.64 -10.90
C TYR A 174 -6.58 -6.31 -10.17
N ASP A 175 -6.13 -6.30 -8.93
CA ASP A 175 -6.02 -5.10 -8.12
C ASP A 175 -4.53 -4.76 -7.93
N LYS A 176 -4.18 -3.48 -7.88
CA LYS A 176 -2.89 -2.99 -7.40
C LYS A 176 -3.08 -2.23 -6.10
N TYR A 177 -2.32 -2.63 -5.08
CA TYR A 177 -2.30 -1.98 -3.78
C TYR A 177 -0.95 -1.30 -3.57
N TYR A 178 -0.97 0.00 -3.30
CA TYR A 178 0.19 0.81 -3.00
C TYR A 178 0.20 1.02 -1.49
N LEU A 179 1.13 0.36 -0.82
CA LEU A 179 1.19 0.32 0.64
C LEU A 179 2.45 1.03 1.13
N ALA A 180 2.25 2.09 1.91
CA ALA A 180 3.34 2.80 2.56
C ALA A 180 3.57 2.24 3.98
N PRO A 181 4.83 1.97 4.39
CA PRO A 181 5.14 1.56 5.75
C PRO A 181 4.50 2.46 6.81
N ASN A 182 4.00 1.89 7.90
CA ASN A 182 3.27 2.58 8.99
C ASN A 182 2.03 3.40 8.61
N ILE A 183 1.66 3.43 7.33
CA ILE A 183 0.46 4.10 6.83
C ILE A 183 -0.52 3.06 6.33
N GLY A 184 -0.10 2.04 5.59
CA GLY A 184 -1.01 1.13 4.91
C GLY A 184 -1.43 1.70 3.55
N PHE A 185 -2.74 1.77 3.28
CA PHE A 185 -3.25 2.16 1.96
C PHE A 185 -2.92 3.60 1.58
N ALA A 186 -2.11 3.80 0.54
CA ALA A 186 -1.90 5.11 -0.09
C ALA A 186 -2.68 5.23 -1.42
N LYS A 187 -2.79 4.12 -2.17
CA LYS A 187 -3.57 4.05 -3.41
C LYS A 187 -4.02 2.62 -3.67
N ILE A 188 -5.20 2.48 -4.28
CA ILE A 188 -5.76 1.21 -4.74
C ILE A 188 -6.23 1.40 -6.17
N GLU A 189 -5.88 0.49 -7.07
CA GLU A 189 -6.35 0.49 -8.45
C GLU A 189 -6.95 -0.87 -8.79
N ARG A 190 -8.14 -0.88 -9.39
CA ARG A 190 -8.79 -2.10 -9.87
C ARG A 190 -8.86 -2.08 -11.38
N TYR A 191 -8.41 -3.17 -11.99
CA TYR A 191 -8.43 -3.36 -13.43
C TYR A 191 -9.37 -4.51 -13.80
N LEU A 192 -10.17 -4.27 -14.83
CA LEU A 192 -11.07 -5.25 -15.45
C LEU A 192 -10.67 -5.41 -16.92
N ALA A 193 -11.13 -6.48 -17.56
CA ALA A 193 -11.06 -6.63 -19.00
C ALA A 193 -12.43 -6.34 -19.62
N ASP A 194 -12.44 -5.66 -20.77
CA ASP A 194 -13.63 -5.48 -21.58
C ASP A 194 -14.02 -6.78 -22.32
N ILE A 195 -15.03 -6.69 -23.20
CA ILE A 195 -15.53 -7.83 -23.98
C ILE A 195 -14.48 -8.39 -24.97
N ASP A 196 -13.51 -7.58 -25.37
CA ASP A 196 -12.40 -7.94 -26.26
C ASP A 196 -11.15 -8.38 -25.48
N GLY A 197 -11.20 -8.36 -24.15
CA GLY A 197 -10.11 -8.71 -23.25
C GLY A 197 -9.07 -7.65 -23.02
N GLN A 198 -9.31 -6.41 -23.45
CA GLN A 198 -8.41 -5.30 -23.17
C GLN A 198 -8.60 -4.86 -21.73
N LEU A 199 -7.47 -4.74 -21.03
CA LEU A 199 -7.45 -4.27 -19.65
C LEU A 199 -7.66 -2.76 -19.59
N TYR A 200 -8.59 -2.33 -18.76
CA TYR A 200 -8.81 -0.93 -18.44
C TYR A 200 -8.85 -0.71 -16.92
N LEU A 201 -8.52 0.50 -16.50
CA LEU A 201 -8.64 0.91 -15.10
C LEU A 201 -10.12 1.14 -14.82
N TYR A 202 -10.73 0.33 -13.97
CA TYR A 202 -12.14 0.45 -13.61
C TYR A 202 -12.33 1.36 -12.39
N GLN A 203 -11.48 1.22 -11.37
CA GLN A 203 -11.56 2.04 -10.16
C GLN A 203 -10.18 2.46 -9.68
N ARG A 204 -10.09 3.67 -9.13
CA ARG A 204 -8.92 4.17 -8.43
C ARG A 204 -9.37 4.82 -7.13
N TRP A 205 -8.77 4.42 -6.02
CA TRP A 205 -8.89 5.12 -4.75
C TRP A 205 -7.53 5.71 -4.37
N VAL A 206 -7.49 6.96 -3.94
CA VAL A 206 -6.26 7.64 -3.49
C VAL A 206 -6.50 8.20 -2.09
N LEU A 207 -5.54 7.93 -1.19
CA LEU A 207 -5.55 8.46 0.16
C LEU A 207 -5.47 9.98 0.14
N GLU A 208 -6.29 10.64 0.94
CA GLU A 208 -6.14 12.07 1.25
C GLU A 208 -5.58 12.25 2.66
N LEU A 209 -6.09 11.49 3.62
CA LEU A 209 -5.76 11.63 5.03
C LEU A 209 -5.77 10.28 5.75
N PHE A 210 -4.70 10.02 6.51
CA PHE A 210 -4.65 8.93 7.48
C PHE A 210 -4.77 9.50 8.90
N GLU A 211 -5.75 9.00 9.65
CA GLU A 211 -5.98 9.34 11.06
C GLU A 211 -5.76 8.09 11.90
N LYS A 212 -4.76 8.14 12.80
CA LYS A 212 -4.57 7.10 13.81
C LYS A 212 -5.53 7.35 14.98
N ALA A 213 -6.20 6.32 15.46
CA ALA A 213 -7.04 6.42 16.64
C ALA A 213 -6.23 6.97 17.82
N SER A 214 -6.82 7.92 18.56
CA SER A 214 -6.27 8.32 19.85
C SER A 214 -6.29 7.12 20.79
N SER A 215 -5.13 6.72 21.32
CA SER A 215 -5.08 5.72 22.39
C SER A 215 -5.85 6.28 23.58
N SER A 216 -7.01 5.72 23.89
CA SER A 216 -7.61 5.90 25.21
C SER A 216 -6.72 5.14 26.20
N GLU A 217 -5.89 5.89 26.94
CA GLU A 217 -5.23 5.41 28.15
C GLU A 217 -6.25 5.00 29.22
#